data_AF-A0A3C0APZ7-F1
#
_entry.id   AF-A0A3C0APZ7-F1
#
_cell.length_a   1.000
_cell.length_b   1.000
_cell.length_c   1.000
_cell.angle_alpha   90.00
_cell.angle_beta   90.00
_cell.angle_gamma   90.00
#
_symmetry.space_group_name_H-M   'P 1'
#
loop_
_entity.id
_entity.type
_entity.pdbx_description
1 polymer ?
#
loop_
_entity_poly.entity_id
_entity_poly.type
_entity_poly.pdbx_seq_one_letter_code
_entity_poly.pdbx_strand_id
1 'polypeptide(L)'
;MSIQPKIASLPAIALAAMLISGCQHKQHHAEIPYDSVAPLGTISDDIWQKQEENGEASDFVIVESEFVGTTAKLNAAGEDHIKQIAVRMASTPFPVVVEPSSMSIKESSEYKYPIHGNDDLDMHRRNVIVKMLQSMNVQ
;
A
#
# COMPACT_ATOMS: atom_id res chain seq x y z
N MET A 1 55.99 -81.28 27.59
CA MET A 1 55.61 -81.12 26.17
C MET A 1 54.15 -81.55 26.04
N SER A 2 53.23 -80.59 25.99
CA SER A 2 52.68 -79.98 24.77
C SER A 2 51.27 -80.52 24.54
N ILE A 3 50.28 -79.76 25.02
CA ILE A 3 48.84 -79.96 24.78
C ILE A 3 48.47 -79.17 23.51
N GLN A 4 47.60 -79.76 22.69
CA GLN A 4 46.99 -79.22 21.47
C GLN A 4 45.92 -78.12 21.77
N PRO A 5 44.93 -77.80 20.91
CA PRO A 5 44.86 -77.49 19.47
C PRO A 5 44.16 -76.13 19.18
N LYS A 6 44.02 -75.82 17.88
CA LYS A 6 43.23 -74.75 17.23
C LYS A 6 41.74 -74.73 17.62
N ILE A 7 41.07 -73.56 17.53
CA ILE A 7 39.87 -73.26 16.69
C ILE A 7 39.01 -72.08 17.24
N ALA A 8 38.73 -71.15 16.33
CA ALA A 8 37.57 -70.25 16.16
C ALA A 8 37.04 -69.34 17.28
N SER A 9 36.98 -68.04 16.98
CA SER A 9 35.84 -67.17 17.34
C SER A 9 35.86 -65.83 16.57
N LEU A 10 35.92 -65.87 15.23
CA LEU A 10 35.79 -64.68 14.38
C LEU A 10 34.37 -64.15 14.07
N PRO A 11 33.22 -64.78 14.41
CA PRO A 11 31.92 -64.24 13.99
C PRO A 11 31.28 -63.25 14.98
N ALA A 12 31.75 -63.16 16.23
CA ALA A 12 31.08 -62.37 17.28
C ALA A 12 31.36 -60.86 17.19
N ILE A 13 32.54 -60.46 16.68
CA ILE A 13 32.95 -59.05 16.63
C ILE A 13 32.26 -58.32 15.46
N ALA A 14 32.01 -59.01 14.34
CA ALA A 14 31.38 -58.43 13.17
C ALA A 14 29.89 -58.06 13.40
N LEU A 15 29.18 -58.82 14.24
CA LEU A 15 27.77 -58.57 14.54
C LEU A 15 27.58 -57.38 15.51
N ALA A 16 28.53 -57.18 16.43
CA ALA A 16 28.49 -56.05 17.36
C ALA A 16 28.75 -54.70 16.67
N ALA A 17 29.58 -54.66 15.61
CA ALA A 17 29.89 -53.44 14.89
C ALA A 17 28.70 -52.89 14.07
N MET A 18 27.79 -53.76 13.60
CA MET A 18 26.61 -53.32 12.84
C MET A 18 25.50 -52.71 13.71
N LEU A 19 25.43 -53.06 14.99
CA LEU A 19 24.41 -52.54 15.91
C LEU A 19 24.70 -51.10 16.38
N ILE A 20 25.95 -50.64 16.31
CA ILE A 20 26.35 -49.30 16.78
C ILE A 20 26.17 -48.24 15.69
N SER A 21 26.07 -48.64 14.41
CA SER A 21 25.91 -47.70 13.28
C SER A 21 24.45 -47.38 12.92
N GLY A 22 23.47 -47.92 13.66
CA GLY A 22 22.05 -47.87 13.29
C GLY A 22 21.26 -46.61 13.64
N CYS A 23 21.78 -45.71 14.49
CA CYS A 23 21.00 -44.55 14.95
C CYS A 23 21.81 -43.24 14.91
N GLN A 24 22.27 -42.84 13.73
CA GLN A 24 22.56 -41.43 13.45
C GLN A 24 21.68 -40.96 12.30
N HIS A 25 20.36 -40.98 12.53
CA HIS A 25 19.47 -40.14 11.74
C HIS A 25 19.79 -38.70 12.15
N LYS A 26 20.74 -38.07 11.45
CA LYS A 26 20.93 -36.63 11.54
C LYS A 26 19.58 -36.04 11.21
N GLN A 27 18.88 -35.51 12.21
CA GLN A 27 17.76 -34.64 11.97
C GLN A 27 18.36 -33.45 11.22
N HIS A 28 18.23 -33.47 9.90
CA HIS A 28 18.42 -32.29 9.09
C HIS A 28 17.23 -31.39 9.43
N HIS A 29 17.29 -30.73 10.58
CA HIS A 29 16.57 -29.50 10.76
C HIS A 29 17.19 -28.57 9.73
N ALA A 30 16.45 -28.30 8.66
CA ALA A 30 16.81 -27.21 7.78
C ALA A 30 16.75 -25.96 8.67
N GLU A 31 17.92 -25.53 9.14
CA GLU A 31 18.08 -24.24 9.80
C GLU A 31 17.79 -23.22 8.71
N ILE A 32 16.54 -22.77 8.62
CA ILE A 32 16.18 -21.64 7.76
C ILE A 32 16.96 -20.46 8.36
N PRO A 33 17.91 -19.87 7.62
CA PRO A 33 18.64 -18.73 8.14
C PRO A 33 17.64 -17.68 8.60
N TYR A 34 17.74 -17.24 9.86
CA TYR A 34 16.85 -16.23 10.45
C TYR A 34 16.85 -14.92 9.63
N ASP A 35 17.86 -14.71 8.79
CA ASP A 35 18.01 -13.56 7.89
C ASP A 35 17.45 -13.76 6.47
N SER A 36 16.81 -14.89 6.16
CA SER A 36 16.43 -15.18 4.76
C SER A 36 14.94 -14.96 4.50
N VAL A 37 14.68 -13.88 3.77
CA VAL A 37 13.42 -13.41 3.16
C VAL A 37 12.31 -12.96 4.10
N ALA A 38 11.90 -11.70 3.94
CA ALA A 38 10.76 -11.15 4.65
C ALA A 38 9.49 -11.96 4.33
N PRO A 39 8.54 -12.09 5.28
CA PRO A 39 7.33 -12.87 5.09
C PRO A 39 6.59 -12.48 3.81
N LEU A 40 5.98 -13.45 3.12
CA LEU A 40 5.19 -13.18 1.93
C LEU A 40 4.13 -12.10 2.25
N GLY A 41 4.08 -11.06 1.42
CA GLY A 41 3.19 -9.91 1.60
C GLY A 41 3.76 -8.76 2.44
N THR A 42 4.99 -8.85 2.96
CA THR A 42 5.65 -7.75 3.69
C THR A 42 6.52 -6.85 2.82
N ILE A 43 6.80 -7.28 1.58
CA ILE A 43 7.56 -6.50 0.60
C ILE A 43 6.60 -6.12 -0.52
N SER A 44 6.47 -4.82 -0.74
CA SER A 44 5.82 -4.26 -1.93
C SER A 44 6.92 -3.69 -2.82
N ASP A 45 6.82 -3.87 -4.14
CA ASP A 45 7.80 -3.26 -5.04
C ASP A 45 7.61 -1.73 -5.11
N ASP A 46 8.65 -1.03 -5.58
CA ASP A 46 8.64 0.44 -5.64
C ASP A 46 7.50 1.00 -6.52
N ILE A 47 7.00 0.23 -7.49
CA ILE A 47 5.90 0.65 -8.37
C ILE A 47 4.59 0.59 -7.58
N TRP A 48 4.35 -0.49 -6.85
CA TRP A 48 3.16 -0.66 -6.03
C TRP A 48 3.13 0.33 -4.87
N GLN A 49 4.25 0.56 -4.20
CA GLN A 49 4.34 1.59 -3.16
C GLN A 49 4.00 2.97 -3.71
N LYS A 50 4.48 3.32 -4.91
CA LYS A 50 4.11 4.59 -5.56
C LYS A 50 2.66 4.65 -5.96
N GLN A 51 2.07 3.54 -6.41
CA GLN A 51 0.64 3.49 -6.72
C GLN A 51 -0.21 3.71 -5.47
N GLU A 52 0.19 3.11 -4.36
CA GLU A 52 -0.42 3.31 -3.04
C GLU A 52 -0.30 4.77 -2.60
N GLU A 53 0.92 5.34 -2.60
CA GLU A 53 1.15 6.74 -2.22
C GLU A 53 0.37 7.73 -3.10
N ASN A 54 0.33 7.50 -4.42
CA ASN A 54 -0.44 8.35 -5.34
C ASN A 54 -1.94 8.19 -5.15
N GLY A 55 -2.42 6.99 -4.81
CA GLY A 55 -3.82 6.74 -4.45
C GLY A 55 -4.21 7.54 -3.22
N GLU A 56 -3.39 7.46 -2.17
CA GLU A 56 -3.58 8.24 -0.93
C GLU A 56 -3.53 9.75 -1.17
N ALA A 57 -2.65 10.22 -2.05
CA ALA A 57 -2.60 11.63 -2.44
C ALA A 57 -3.85 12.06 -3.25
N SER A 58 -4.42 11.14 -4.05
CA SER A 58 -5.61 11.44 -4.87
C SER A 58 -6.86 11.71 -4.03
N ASP A 59 -6.93 11.18 -2.80
CA ASP A 59 -8.00 11.44 -1.84
C ASP A 59 -8.04 12.91 -1.34
N PHE A 60 -7.05 13.73 -1.72
CA PHE A 60 -7.02 15.17 -1.42
C PHE A 60 -7.38 16.04 -2.64
N VAL A 61 -7.80 15.40 -3.74
CA VAL A 61 -8.22 16.08 -4.97
C VAL A 61 -9.74 16.20 -5.02
N ILE A 62 -10.23 17.43 -4.93
CA ILE A 62 -11.66 17.75 -5.06
C ILE A 62 -11.96 17.95 -6.53
N VAL A 63 -12.78 17.07 -7.10
CA VAL A 63 -13.02 16.98 -8.55
C VAL A 63 -14.24 17.77 -9.01
N GLU A 64 -14.31 18.10 -10.29
CA GLU A 64 -15.41 18.92 -10.84
C GLU A 64 -16.82 18.31 -10.60
N SER A 65 -16.94 16.98 -10.58
CA SER A 65 -18.21 16.27 -10.34
C SER A 65 -18.75 16.38 -8.91
N GLU A 66 -17.97 16.93 -7.97
CA GLU A 66 -18.38 17.19 -6.59
C GLU A 66 -19.17 18.49 -6.44
N PHE A 67 -19.22 19.28 -7.51
CA PHE A 67 -20.01 20.50 -7.59
C PHE A 67 -21.32 20.28 -8.34
N VAL A 68 -22.30 21.13 -8.06
CA VAL A 68 -23.57 21.16 -8.79
C VAL A 68 -23.34 21.91 -10.10
N GLY A 69 -23.05 21.18 -11.18
CA GLY A 69 -22.83 21.75 -12.51
C GLY A 69 -21.74 22.83 -12.53
N THR A 70 -21.97 23.93 -13.25
CA THR A 70 -21.02 25.05 -13.36
C THR A 70 -21.11 26.04 -12.20
N THR A 71 -21.44 25.57 -11.00
CA THR A 71 -21.56 26.42 -9.80
C THR A 71 -20.46 26.11 -8.79
N ALA A 72 -20.32 26.97 -7.79
CA ALA A 72 -19.45 26.74 -6.63
C ALA A 72 -20.17 26.00 -5.48
N LYS A 73 -21.42 25.60 -5.67
CA LYS A 73 -22.17 24.84 -4.67
C LYS A 73 -21.76 23.37 -4.76
N LEU A 74 -21.42 22.78 -3.62
CA LEU A 74 -21.13 21.36 -3.51
C LEU A 74 -22.40 20.53 -3.54
N ASN A 75 -22.27 19.30 -4.02
CA ASN A 75 -23.27 18.26 -3.79
C ASN A 75 -22.97 17.51 -2.48
N ALA A 76 -23.85 16.59 -2.09
CA ALA A 76 -23.70 15.84 -0.84
C ALA A 76 -22.39 15.03 -0.78
N ALA A 77 -21.94 14.47 -1.90
CA ALA A 77 -20.69 13.72 -1.97
C ALA A 77 -19.49 14.65 -1.74
N GLY A 78 -19.47 15.82 -2.37
CA GLY A 78 -18.41 16.82 -2.17
C GLY A 78 -18.36 17.36 -0.74
N GLU A 79 -19.52 17.60 -0.11
CA GLU A 79 -19.56 17.99 1.30
C GLU A 79 -18.99 16.91 2.23
N ASP A 80 -19.31 15.64 1.97
CA ASP A 80 -18.77 14.53 2.76
C ASP A 80 -17.28 14.28 2.49
N HIS A 81 -16.83 14.45 1.25
CA HIS A 81 -15.42 14.34 0.90
C HIS A 81 -14.56 15.38 1.63
N ILE A 82 -15.00 16.64 1.70
CA ILE A 82 -14.30 17.70 2.44
C ILE A 82 -14.20 17.37 3.94
N LYS A 83 -15.22 16.73 4.53
CA LYS A 83 -15.16 16.27 5.93
C LYS A 83 -14.11 15.18 6.12
N GLN A 84 -13.99 14.26 5.17
CA GLN A 84 -12.95 13.22 5.20
C GLN A 84 -11.56 13.85 5.10
N ILE A 85 -11.37 14.77 4.15
CA ILE A 85 -10.14 15.56 4.02
C ILE A 85 -9.81 16.25 5.34
N ALA A 86 -10.78 16.96 5.95
CA ALA A 86 -10.55 17.68 7.20
C ALA A 86 -10.07 16.79 8.36
N VAL A 87 -10.62 15.57 8.48
CA VAL A 87 -10.17 14.61 9.49
C VAL A 87 -8.72 14.16 9.22
N ARG A 88 -8.36 13.98 7.95
CA ARG A 88 -7.04 13.45 7.56
C ARG A 88 -5.95 14.52 7.51
N MET A 89 -6.29 15.78 7.26
CA MET A 89 -5.32 16.88 7.23
C MET A 89 -4.57 17.06 8.56
N ALA A 90 -5.10 16.56 9.68
CA ALA A 90 -4.41 16.55 10.97
C ALA A 90 -3.21 15.60 11.03
N SER A 91 -3.18 14.56 10.18
CA SER A 91 -2.20 13.46 10.26
C SER A 91 -1.46 13.18 8.95
N THR A 92 -1.83 13.84 7.85
CA THR A 92 -1.27 13.57 6.51
C THR A 92 -0.70 14.84 5.87
N PRO A 93 0.47 14.76 5.22
CA PRO A 93 1.16 15.93 4.66
C PRO A 93 0.79 16.22 3.19
N PHE A 94 -0.42 15.88 2.75
CA PHE A 94 -0.84 16.13 1.37
C PHE A 94 -1.55 17.48 1.23
N PRO A 95 -1.25 18.26 0.17
CA PRO A 95 -1.99 19.48 -0.11
C PRO A 95 -3.39 19.14 -0.64
N VAL A 96 -4.38 19.94 -0.25
CA VAL A 96 -5.72 19.87 -0.87
C VAL A 96 -5.69 20.57 -2.22
N VAL A 97 -6.07 19.85 -3.27
CA VAL A 97 -6.15 20.36 -4.64
C VAL A 97 -7.62 20.47 -5.02
N VAL A 98 -8.01 21.62 -5.56
CA VAL A 98 -9.33 21.80 -6.18
C VAL A 98 -9.13 21.81 -7.68
N GLU A 99 -9.76 20.88 -8.38
CA GLU A 99 -9.64 20.82 -9.83
C GLU A 99 -10.21 22.09 -10.48
N PRO A 100 -9.48 22.67 -11.46
CA PRO A 100 -10.01 23.76 -12.25
C PRO A 100 -11.20 23.27 -13.08
N SER A 101 -12.15 24.16 -13.32
CA SER A 101 -13.24 23.88 -14.25
C SER A 101 -12.67 23.60 -15.64
N SER A 102 -13.20 22.57 -16.28
CA SER A 102 -12.79 22.15 -17.63
C SER A 102 -13.93 22.18 -18.64
N MET A 103 -15.16 22.34 -18.15
CA MET A 103 -16.38 22.22 -18.94
C MET A 103 -17.27 23.46 -18.88
N SER A 104 -16.69 24.65 -18.70
CA SER A 104 -17.44 25.90 -18.71
C SER A 104 -17.75 26.36 -20.14
N ILE A 105 -18.93 26.93 -20.33
CA ILE A 105 -19.32 27.59 -21.59
C ILE A 105 -18.75 29.00 -21.59
N LYS A 106 -18.08 29.40 -22.68
CA LYS A 106 -17.61 30.76 -22.91
C LYS A 106 -18.53 31.44 -23.92
N GLU A 107 -19.35 32.39 -23.48
CA GLU A 107 -20.33 33.07 -24.34
C GLU A 107 -19.73 33.81 -25.54
N SER A 108 -18.45 34.20 -25.43
CA SER A 108 -17.72 34.86 -26.51
C SER A 108 -17.21 33.90 -27.59
N SER A 109 -17.31 32.57 -27.41
CA SER A 109 -16.88 31.60 -28.42
C SER A 109 -18.01 31.36 -29.42
N GLU A 110 -17.64 31.15 -30.69
CA GLU A 110 -18.60 30.95 -31.80
C GLU A 110 -19.57 29.80 -31.53
N TYR A 111 -19.05 28.68 -31.05
CA TYR A 111 -19.81 27.44 -30.88
C TYR A 111 -20.28 27.17 -29.45
N LYS A 112 -19.83 27.97 -28.47
CA LYS A 112 -20.25 27.87 -27.06
C LYS A 112 -20.10 26.47 -26.45
N TYR A 113 -19.06 25.73 -26.85
CA TYR A 113 -18.81 24.40 -26.32
C TYR A 113 -18.34 24.45 -24.86
N PRO A 114 -18.75 23.46 -24.02
CA PRO A 114 -18.31 23.34 -22.64
C PRO A 114 -16.92 22.70 -22.57
N ILE A 115 -15.91 23.42 -23.04
CA ILE A 115 -14.51 22.96 -23.10
C ILE A 115 -13.53 24.01 -22.56
N HIS A 116 -14.06 25.03 -21.88
CA HIS A 116 -13.28 26.16 -21.41
C HIS A 116 -13.17 26.14 -19.89
N GLY A 117 -12.05 26.63 -19.38
CA GLY A 117 -11.92 26.98 -17.97
C GLY A 117 -12.61 28.29 -17.63
N ASN A 118 -12.85 28.48 -16.33
CA ASN A 118 -13.45 29.68 -15.78
C ASN A 118 -12.75 30.04 -14.46
N ASP A 119 -11.74 30.92 -14.55
CA ASP A 119 -10.89 31.33 -13.43
C ASP A 119 -11.70 31.94 -12.27
N ASP A 120 -12.76 32.70 -12.58
CA ASP A 120 -13.64 33.27 -11.56
C ASP A 120 -14.38 32.17 -10.80
N LEU A 121 -14.95 31.20 -11.51
CA LEU A 121 -15.63 30.05 -10.90
C LEU A 121 -14.65 29.23 -10.05
N ASP A 122 -13.44 29.00 -10.54
CA ASP A 122 -12.41 28.22 -9.85
C ASP A 122 -11.98 28.92 -8.54
N MET A 123 -11.85 30.25 -8.57
CA MET A 123 -11.60 31.05 -7.37
C MET A 123 -12.77 30.95 -6.38
N HIS A 124 -14.01 31.00 -6.85
CA HIS A 124 -15.18 30.83 -5.98
C HIS A 124 -15.24 29.44 -5.35
N ARG A 125 -15.01 28.38 -6.14
CA ARG A 125 -14.93 27.00 -5.66
C ARG A 125 -13.87 26.88 -4.56
N ARG A 126 -12.65 27.35 -4.83
CA ARG A 126 -11.56 27.37 -3.83
C ARG A 126 -11.97 28.09 -2.54
N ASN A 127 -12.61 29.25 -2.65
CA ASN A 127 -13.05 30.02 -1.48
C ASN A 127 -14.11 29.29 -0.65
N VAL A 128 -15.02 28.54 -1.28
CA VAL A 128 -16.00 27.71 -0.57
C VAL A 128 -15.30 26.59 0.20
N ILE A 129 -14.37 25.87 -0.45
CA ILE A 129 -13.60 24.80 0.19
C ILE A 129 -12.83 25.32 1.40
N VAL A 130 -12.07 26.41 1.22
CA VAL A 130 -11.28 27.02 2.31
C VAL A 130 -12.16 27.39 3.49
N LYS A 131 -13.31 28.05 3.25
CA LYS A 131 -14.24 28.42 4.32
C LYS A 131 -14.80 27.21 5.07
N MET A 132 -15.10 26.12 4.37
CA MET A 132 -15.59 24.90 4.99
C MET A 132 -14.53 24.22 5.85
N LEU A 133 -13.30 24.11 5.35
CA LEU A 133 -12.17 23.57 6.12
C LEU A 133 -11.91 24.42 7.37
N GLN A 134 -11.90 25.75 7.24
CA GLN A 134 -11.77 26.68 8.37
C GLN A 134 -12.92 26.53 9.38
N SER A 135 -14.15 26.28 8.92
CA SER A 135 -15.29 26.04 9.81
C SER A 135 -15.15 24.76 10.66
N MET A 136 -14.29 23.83 10.22
CA MET A 136 -13.93 22.60 10.94
C MET A 136 -12.62 22.75 11.74
N ASN A 137 -12.12 23.98 11.89
CA ASN A 137 -10.87 24.34 12.58
C ASN A 137 -9.60 23.77 11.92
N VAL A 138 -9.65 23.52 10.61
CA VAL A 138 -8.46 23.22 9.80
C VAL A 138 -7.82 24.55 9.37
N GLN A 139 -6.52 24.72 9.64
CA GLN A 139 -5.76 25.94 9.38
C GLN A 139 -4.94 25.84 8.09
#